data_AF-U6CWX7-F1
#
_entry.id   AF-U6CWX7-F1
#
_cell.length_a   1.000
_cell.length_b   1.000
_cell.length_c   1.000
_cell.angle_alpha   90.00
_cell.angle_beta   90.00
_cell.angle_gamma   90.00
#
_symmetry.space_group_name_H-M   'P 1'
#
loop_
_entity.id
_entity.type
_entity.pdbx_description
1 polymer ?
#
loop_
_entity_poly.entity_id
_entity_poly.type
_entity_poly.pdbx_seq_one_letter_code
_entity_poly.pdbx_strand_id
1 'polypeptide(L)'
;TYHQTPPPTFSFRERVTHKSLVYLWFLCSSVALALGALTIWHAVLISRGETSIERHINKKERRRLQAKGRVFRNHYNYGCLDNWKVFLGVDTGRHWLTRVLLPSSHLPHGNGMSWDPPPWVTAHSASVMAV
;
A
#
# COMPACT_ATOMS: atom_id res chain seq x y z
N THR A 1 -21.41 -4.22 57.28
CA THR A 1 -21.05 -2.79 57.21
C THR A 1 -20.07 -2.60 56.08
N TYR A 2 -20.47 -1.93 55.00
CA TYR A 2 -19.57 -1.65 53.88
C TYR A 2 -18.52 -0.62 54.33
N HIS A 3 -17.25 -1.03 54.40
CA HIS A 3 -16.15 -0.10 54.65
C HIS A 3 -15.94 0.75 53.39
N GLN A 4 -16.46 1.97 53.42
CA GLN A 4 -16.25 2.94 52.35
C GLN A 4 -14.89 3.59 52.57
N THR A 5 -13.86 3.13 51.85
CA THR A 5 -12.53 3.74 51.87
C THR A 5 -12.60 5.16 51.32
N PRO A 6 -11.90 6.14 51.95
CA PRO A 6 -11.90 7.51 51.47
C PRO A 6 -11.31 7.58 50.06
N PRO A 7 -11.86 8.45 49.19
CA PRO A 7 -11.36 8.57 47.83
C PRO A 7 -9.89 9.03 47.85
N PRO A 8 -9.02 8.44 47.02
CA PRO A 8 -7.62 8.86 46.93
C PRO A 8 -7.52 10.36 46.61
N THR A 9 -6.70 11.08 47.39
CA THR A 9 -6.48 12.52 47.23
C THR A 9 -5.55 12.78 46.06
N PHE A 10 -6.07 12.71 44.84
CA PHE A 10 -5.29 13.08 43.66
C PHE A 10 -5.04 14.59 43.60
N SER A 11 -3.84 14.98 43.24
CA SER A 11 -3.50 16.36 42.87
C SER A 11 -4.24 16.75 41.58
N PHE A 12 -4.60 18.02 41.42
CA PHE A 12 -5.17 18.52 40.16
C PHE A 12 -4.26 18.20 38.96
N ARG A 13 -2.94 18.26 39.15
CA ARG A 13 -1.96 17.92 38.11
C ARG A 13 -2.03 16.44 37.74
N GLU A 14 -2.19 15.53 38.69
CA GLU A 14 -2.30 14.08 38.41
C GLU A 14 -3.57 13.76 37.63
N ARG A 15 -4.70 14.39 37.99
CA ARG A 15 -5.97 14.23 37.25
C ARG A 15 -5.86 14.72 35.82
N VAL A 16 -5.18 15.85 35.60
CA VAL A 16 -4.95 16.39 34.25
C VAL A 16 -4.00 15.48 33.48
N THR A 17 -2.87 15.06 34.05
CA THR A 17 -1.92 14.16 33.40
C THR A 17 -2.56 12.83 33.00
N HIS A 18 -3.34 12.20 33.89
CA HIS A 18 -4.04 10.96 33.59
C HIS A 18 -5.01 11.14 32.42
N LYS A 19 -5.83 12.19 32.43
CA LYS A 19 -6.76 12.50 31.34
C LYS A 19 -6.00 12.76 30.02
N SER A 20 -4.92 13.54 30.07
CA SER A 20 -4.09 13.84 28.89
C SER A 20 -3.45 12.60 28.29
N LEU A 21 -2.94 11.67 29.10
CA LEU A 21 -2.39 10.40 28.62
C LEU A 21 -3.45 9.55 27.93
N VAL A 22 -4.65 9.49 28.49
CA VAL A 22 -5.80 8.80 27.87
C VAL A 22 -6.14 9.43 26.52
N TYR A 23 -6.25 10.76 26.45
CA TYR A 23 -6.49 11.46 25.18
C TYR A 23 -5.38 11.22 24.15
N LEU A 24 -4.11 11.31 24.55
CA LEU A 24 -2.97 11.05 23.68
C LEU A 24 -3.00 9.63 23.12
N TRP A 25 -3.31 8.65 23.97
CA TRP A 25 -3.43 7.25 23.55
C TRP A 25 -4.54 7.06 22.51
N PHE A 26 -5.72 7.63 22.74
CA PHE A 26 -6.83 7.56 21.78
C PHE A 26 -6.52 8.27 20.47
N LEU A 27 -5.91 9.46 20.53
CA LEU A 27 -5.53 10.22 19.33
C LEU A 27 -4.47 9.48 18.51
N CYS A 28 -3.40 9.02 19.16
CA CYS A 28 -2.33 8.28 18.48
C CYS A 28 -2.87 6.97 17.88
N SER A 29 -3.69 6.22 18.62
CA SER A 29 -4.27 4.97 18.16
C SER A 29 -5.22 5.17 16.98
N SER A 30 -6.07 6.20 17.03
CA SER A 30 -7.01 6.47 15.93
C SER A 30 -6.29 6.90 14.65
N VAL A 31 -5.28 7.76 14.76
CA VAL A 31 -4.44 8.16 13.62
C VAL A 31 -3.64 6.97 13.07
N ALA A 32 -3.05 6.14 13.94
CA ALA A 32 -2.33 4.94 13.53
C ALA A 32 -3.23 3.94 12.78
N LEU A 33 -4.46 3.75 13.24
CA LEU A 33 -5.43 2.89 12.55
C LEU A 33 -5.84 3.47 11.19
N ALA A 34 -6.15 4.77 11.13
CA ALA A 34 -6.57 5.42 9.89
C ALA A 34 -5.45 5.42 8.83
N LEU A 35 -4.25 5.84 9.21
CA LEU A 35 -3.08 5.82 8.33
C LEU A 35 -2.69 4.40 7.96
N GLY A 36 -2.69 3.47 8.92
CA GLY A 36 -2.37 2.06 8.68
C GLY A 36 -3.31 1.43 7.65
N ALA A 37 -4.62 1.63 7.77
CA ALA A 37 -5.59 1.14 6.80
C ALA A 37 -5.35 1.72 5.39
N LEU A 38 -5.05 3.03 5.30
CA LEU A 38 -4.73 3.69 4.04
C LEU A 38 -3.43 3.16 3.43
N THR A 39 -2.38 2.97 4.24
CA THR A 39 -1.11 2.39 3.81
C THR A 39 -1.29 0.97 3.30
N ILE A 40 -2.05 0.13 4.01
CA ILE A 40 -2.37 -1.24 3.57
C ILE A 40 -3.13 -1.21 2.24
N TRP A 41 -4.08 -0.29 2.08
CA TRP A 41 -4.81 -0.14 0.83
C TRP A 41 -3.90 0.19 -0.35
N HIS A 42 -3.00 1.17 -0.19
CA HIS A 42 -2.02 1.53 -1.20
C HIS A 42 -1.01 0.39 -1.45
N ALA A 43 -0.59 -0.33 -0.41
CA ALA A 43 0.26 -1.51 -0.54
C ALA A 43 -0.38 -2.59 -1.42
N VAL A 44 -1.69 -2.83 -1.26
CA VAL A 44 -2.44 -3.78 -2.11
C VAL A 44 -2.53 -3.29 -3.57
N LEU A 45 -2.70 -1.99 -3.79
CA LEU A 45 -2.70 -1.39 -5.13
C LEU A 45 -1.34 -1.59 -5.83
N ILE A 46 -0.24 -1.24 -5.14
CA ILE A 46 1.13 -1.43 -5.62
C ILE A 46 1.37 -2.91 -5.94
N SER A 47 0.96 -3.81 -5.05
CA SER A 47 1.13 -5.26 -5.24
C SER A 47 0.45 -5.79 -6.52
N ARG A 48 -0.59 -5.10 -7.01
CA ARG A 48 -1.33 -5.46 -8.23
C ARG A 48 -0.88 -4.71 -9.48
N GLY A 49 0.06 -3.76 -9.34
CA GLY A 49 0.47 -2.86 -10.41
C GLY A 49 -0.71 -2.03 -10.93
N GLU A 50 -1.63 -1.63 -10.03
CA GLU A 50 -2.79 -0.80 -10.35
C GLU A 50 -2.70 0.52 -9.58
N THR A 51 -2.96 1.65 -10.25
CA THR A 51 -3.25 2.92 -9.57
C THR A 51 -4.70 2.95 -9.05
N SER A 52 -5.02 3.89 -8.15
CA SER A 52 -6.39 4.05 -7.62
C SER A 52 -7.44 4.24 -8.73
N ILE A 53 -7.07 4.94 -9.81
CA ILE A 53 -7.93 5.20 -10.97
C ILE A 53 -8.04 3.94 -11.83
N GLU A 54 -6.92 3.30 -12.14
CA GLU A 54 -6.87 2.06 -12.92
C GLU A 54 -7.69 0.95 -12.26
N ARG A 55 -7.70 0.83 -10.93
CA ARG A 55 -8.53 -0.16 -10.24
C ARG A 55 -10.01 -0.04 -10.62
N HIS A 56 -10.53 1.19 -10.75
CA HIS A 56 -11.92 1.41 -11.13
C HIS A 56 -12.16 1.02 -12.60
N ILE A 57 -11.27 1.42 -13.50
CA ILE A 57 -11.32 1.09 -14.93
C ILE A 57 -11.20 -0.43 -15.15
N ASN A 58 -10.21 -1.06 -14.53
CA ASN A 58 -9.98 -2.51 -14.57
C ASN A 58 -11.15 -3.29 -13.98
N LYS A 59 -11.85 -2.76 -12.96
CA LYS A 59 -13.07 -3.40 -12.45
C LYS A 59 -14.19 -3.40 -13.50
N LYS A 60 -14.37 -2.29 -14.21
CA LYS A 60 -15.34 -2.19 -15.30
C LYS A 60 -14.98 -3.13 -16.46
N GLU A 61 -13.71 -3.15 -16.85
CA GLU A 61 -13.23 -3.98 -17.97
C GLU A 61 -13.24 -5.47 -17.62
N ARG A 62 -12.88 -5.85 -16.39
CA ARG A 62 -13.06 -7.21 -15.85
C ARG A 62 -14.49 -7.70 -16.05
N ARG A 63 -15.47 -6.88 -15.66
CA ARG A 63 -16.90 -7.25 -15.79
C ARG A 63 -17.31 -7.42 -17.26
N ARG A 64 -16.84 -6.52 -18.13
CA ARG A 64 -17.11 -6.56 -19.57
C ARG A 64 -16.50 -7.79 -20.25
N LEU A 65 -15.28 -8.15 -19.91
CA LEU A 65 -14.59 -9.30 -20.47
C LEU A 65 -15.12 -10.62 -19.92
N GLN A 66 -15.48 -10.68 -18.64
CA GLN A 66 -16.16 -11.84 -18.06
C GLN A 66 -17.49 -12.11 -18.76
N ALA A 67 -18.27 -11.08 -19.09
CA ALA A 67 -19.49 -11.24 -19.87
C ALA A 67 -19.25 -11.79 -21.29
N LYS A 68 -18.02 -11.66 -21.81
CA LYS A 68 -17.58 -12.23 -23.10
C LYS A 68 -16.83 -13.55 -22.94
N GLY A 69 -16.80 -14.15 -21.74
CA GLY A 69 -16.06 -15.38 -21.44
C GLY A 69 -14.54 -15.22 -21.45
N ARG A 70 -14.01 -13.99 -21.37
CA ARG A 70 -12.57 -13.70 -21.37
C ARG A 70 -12.09 -13.26 -19.99
N VAL A 71 -10.86 -13.64 -19.64
CA VAL A 71 -10.22 -13.18 -18.39
C VAL A 71 -9.46 -11.89 -18.66
N PHE A 72 -9.79 -10.81 -17.93
CA PHE A 72 -8.99 -9.59 -17.97
C PHE A 72 -7.72 -9.76 -17.14
N ARG A 73 -6.58 -9.49 -17.76
CA ARG A 73 -5.27 -9.50 -17.12
C ARG A 73 -4.65 -8.11 -17.30
N ASN A 74 -4.24 -7.50 -16.19
CA ASN A 74 -3.60 -6.19 -16.22
C ASN A 74 -2.22 -6.32 -16.90
N HIS A 75 -1.98 -5.52 -17.95
CA HIS A 75 -0.71 -5.51 -18.68
C HIS A 75 0.43 -4.95 -17.83
N TYR A 76 0.15 -4.17 -16.79
CA TYR A 76 1.15 -3.56 -15.90
C TYR A 76 1.45 -4.39 -14.64
N ASN A 77 0.93 -5.62 -14.56
CA ASN A 77 1.16 -6.49 -13.41
C ASN A 77 2.33 -7.46 -13.69
N TYR A 78 3.50 -7.17 -13.13
CA TYR A 78 4.71 -8.00 -13.22
C TYR A 78 4.75 -9.12 -12.17
N GLY A 79 3.95 -8.99 -11.11
CA GLY A 79 3.91 -9.89 -9.95
C GLY A 79 4.08 -9.10 -8.66
N CYS A 80 3.63 -9.63 -7.52
CA CYS A 80 3.62 -8.89 -6.25
C CYS A 80 5.00 -8.32 -5.92
N LEU A 81 6.03 -9.19 -5.83
CA LEU A 81 7.39 -8.77 -5.47
C LEU A 81 8.03 -7.85 -6.52
N ASP A 82 7.80 -8.09 -7.81
CA ASP A 82 8.42 -7.28 -8.87
C ASP A 82 7.76 -5.91 -9.00
N ASN A 83 6.44 -5.80 -8.78
CA ASN A 83 5.76 -4.51 -8.69
C ASN A 83 6.30 -3.68 -7.52
N TRP A 84 6.59 -4.31 -6.37
CA TRP A 84 7.22 -3.64 -5.23
C TRP A 84 8.65 -3.19 -5.54
N LYS A 85 9.44 -4.00 -6.26
CA LYS A 85 10.79 -3.61 -6.69
C LYS A 85 10.76 -2.39 -7.62
N VAL A 86 9.84 -2.38 -8.60
CA VAL A 86 9.65 -1.25 -9.52
C VAL A 86 9.18 0.00 -8.78
N PHE A 87 8.22 -0.12 -7.86
CA PHE A 87 7.70 1.00 -7.08
C PHE A 87 8.76 1.62 -6.15
N LEU A 88 9.56 0.78 -5.48
CA LEU A 88 10.59 1.24 -4.55
C LEU A 88 11.93 1.59 -5.25
N GLY A 89 12.06 1.32 -6.56
CA GLY A 89 13.30 1.56 -7.31
C GLY A 89 14.50 0.77 -6.76
N VAL A 90 14.26 -0.41 -6.20
CA VAL A 90 15.29 -1.27 -5.58
C VAL A 90 15.71 -2.34 -6.59
N ASP A 91 16.64 -1.99 -7.45
CA ASP A 91 17.26 -2.93 -8.40
C ASP A 91 18.46 -3.67 -7.79
N THR A 92 19.00 -3.18 -6.67
CA THR A 92 20.16 -3.80 -6.00
C THR A 92 20.03 -3.70 -4.48
N GLY A 93 20.19 -4.83 -3.77
CA GLY A 93 20.00 -4.95 -2.32
C GLY A 93 20.94 -4.12 -1.44
N ARG A 94 21.89 -3.35 -2.01
CA ARG A 94 22.86 -2.53 -1.25
C ARG A 94 22.31 -1.19 -0.74
N HIS A 95 21.24 -0.66 -1.34
CA HIS A 95 20.69 0.65 -0.97
C HIS A 95 19.20 0.61 -0.57
N TRP A 96 18.69 -0.56 -0.21
CA TRP A 96 17.28 -0.75 0.14
C TRP A 96 16.86 0.12 1.33
N LEU A 97 17.68 0.16 2.38
CA LEU A 97 17.34 0.83 3.63
C LEU A 97 17.32 2.36 3.47
N THR A 98 18.32 2.92 2.78
CA THR A 98 18.41 4.38 2.56
C THR A 98 17.41 4.89 1.53
N ARG A 99 16.99 4.08 0.54
CA ARG A 99 16.00 4.49 -0.46
C ARG A 99 14.56 4.38 0.02
N VAL A 100 14.29 3.45 0.95
CA VAL A 100 12.94 3.20 1.49
C VAL A 100 12.65 4.06 2.74
N LEU A 101 13.65 4.33 3.60
CA LEU A 101 13.43 5.09 4.85
C LEU A 101 13.62 6.60 4.71
N LEU A 102 14.45 7.06 3.77
CA LEU A 102 14.60 8.50 3.51
C LEU A 102 13.73 8.88 2.30
N PRO A 103 13.17 10.10 2.25
CA PRO A 103 12.53 10.62 1.05
C PRO A 103 13.60 10.72 -0.05
N SER A 104 13.77 9.63 -0.78
CA SER A 104 14.80 9.53 -1.82
C SER A 104 14.25 10.12 -3.11
N SER A 105 15.01 11.03 -3.71
CA SER A 105 14.73 11.59 -5.03
C SER A 105 15.07 10.60 -6.14
N HIS A 106 14.74 9.32 -5.96
CA HIS A 106 14.99 8.30 -6.97
C HIS A 106 14.05 8.54 -8.14
N LEU A 107 14.61 8.61 -9.34
CA LEU A 107 13.82 8.77 -10.55
C LEU A 107 13.00 7.49 -10.78
N PRO A 108 11.68 7.57 -11.03
CA PRO A 108 10.91 6.38 -11.39
C PRO A 108 11.56 5.69 -12.60
N HIS A 109 11.49 4.36 -12.65
CA HIS A 109 11.99 3.62 -13.80
C HIS A 109 11.15 3.99 -15.03
N GLY A 110 11.82 4.40 -16.12
CA GLY A 110 11.17 4.78 -17.38
C GLY A 110 10.81 6.27 -17.49
N ASN A 111 10.05 6.59 -18.53
CA ASN A 111 9.63 7.95 -18.89
C ASN A 111 8.17 8.25 -18.49
N GLY A 112 7.49 7.30 -17.84
CA GLY A 112 6.06 7.39 -17.50
C GLY A 112 5.09 7.31 -18.68
N MET A 113 5.60 7.23 -19.92
CA MET A 113 4.82 7.18 -21.16
C MET A 113 4.75 5.77 -21.76
N SER A 114 5.81 4.97 -21.55
CA SER A 114 5.92 3.59 -22.01
C SER A 114 6.41 2.70 -20.87
N TRP A 115 5.79 1.53 -20.72
CA TRP A 115 6.16 0.52 -19.74
C TRP A 115 6.50 -0.76 -20.49
N ASP A 116 7.63 -1.38 -20.15
CA ASP A 116 8.05 -2.62 -20.80
C ASP A 116 7.03 -3.73 -20.50
N PRO A 117 6.54 -4.47 -21.51
CA PRO A 117 5.56 -5.52 -21.26
C PRO A 117 6.14 -6.61 -20.36
N PRO A 118 5.34 -7.18 -19.44
CA PRO A 118 5.83 -8.22 -18.54
C PRO A 118 6.30 -9.46 -19.32
N PRO A 119 7.23 -10.27 -18.77
CA PRO A 119 7.92 -11.35 -19.49
C PRO A 119 6.99 -12.40 -20.13
N TRP A 120 5.77 -12.54 -19.62
CA TRP A 120 4.79 -13.49 -20.14
C TRP A 120 4.03 -12.96 -21.38
N VAL A 121 3.99 -11.65 -21.60
CA VAL A 121 3.40 -11.04 -22.82
C VAL A 121 4.35 -11.19 -24.00
N THR A 122 5.65 -10.97 -23.77
CA THR A 122 6.69 -11.13 -24.81
C THR A 122 6.83 -12.58 -25.26
N ALA A 123 6.74 -13.55 -24.34
CA ALA A 123 6.72 -14.97 -24.68
C ALA A 123 5.53 -15.35 -25.57
N HIS A 124 4.34 -14.80 -25.32
CA HIS A 124 3.16 -15.05 -26.14
C HIS A 124 3.29 -14.44 -27.55
N SER A 125 3.86 -13.24 -27.67
CA SER A 125 4.05 -12.59 -28.97
C SER A 125 5.12 -13.26 -29.82
N ALA A 126 6.20 -13.75 -29.20
CA ALA A 126 7.25 -14.50 -29.90
C ALA A 126 6.72 -15.83 -30.44
N SER A 127 5.86 -16.52 -29.68
CA SER A 127 5.26 -17.79 -30.11
C SER A 127 4.24 -17.63 -31.24
N VAL A 128 3.59 -16.47 -31.38
CA VAL A 128 2.61 -16.20 -32.46
C VAL A 128 3.31 -15.76 -33.76
N MET A 129 4.50 -15.15 -33.67
CA MET A 129 5.31 -14.74 -34.83
C MET A 129 6.25 -15.87 -35.34
N ALA A 130 6.34 -16.99 -34.62
CA ALA A 130 7.15 -18.15 -34.97
C ALA A 130 6.36 -19.25 -35.72
N VAL A 131 5.17 -18.92 -36.23
CA VAL A 131 4.29 -19.77 -37.07
C VAL A 131 4.13 -19.10 -38.43
#